data_AF-A0A846Y499-F1
#
_entry.id   AF-A0A846Y499-F1
#
_cell.length_a   1.000
_cell.length_b   1.000
_cell.length_c   1.000
_cell.angle_alpha   90.00
_cell.angle_beta   90.00
_cell.angle_gamma   90.00
#
_symmetry.space_group_name_H-M   'P 1'
#
loop_
_entity.id
_entity.type
_entity.pdbx_description
1 polymer ?
#
loop_
_entity_poly.entity_id
_entity_poly.type
_entity_poly.pdbx_seq_one_letter_code
_entity_poly.pdbx_strand_id
1 'polypeptide(L)'
;MRRSVLALTALASALALAPSTAAQADPGVVYFHSGNTDCALHDNGSFTCGLASSVNPPLATLEVAGMKIPVPFSVSKVSYGGQGIPTLPSFAAADEYTLPDGNPDIADVATARGQWGSIVEHGGTKCESGFHGSFSCTSGAHGFTTWSGYLTMS
;
A
#
# COMPACT_ATOMS: atom_id res chain seq x y z
N MET A 1 -74.75 -17.07 -10.78
CA MET A 1 -74.34 -16.34 -12.00
C MET A 1 -72.82 -16.20 -11.99
N ARG A 2 -72.17 -16.69 -13.04
CA ARG A 2 -70.73 -16.59 -13.29
C ARG A 2 -70.33 -15.12 -13.52
N ARG A 3 -69.14 -14.73 -13.05
CA ARG A 3 -68.21 -13.85 -13.79
C ARG A 3 -66.79 -14.04 -13.23
N SER A 4 -66.06 -14.89 -13.92
CA SER A 4 -64.60 -14.99 -13.88
C SER A 4 -64.00 -13.66 -14.35
N VAL A 5 -62.97 -13.17 -13.66
CA VAL A 5 -62.07 -12.13 -14.20
C VAL A 5 -60.65 -12.62 -14.02
N LEU A 6 -59.93 -12.55 -15.13
CA LEU A 6 -58.62 -13.11 -15.39
C LEU A 6 -57.52 -12.52 -14.50
N ALA A 7 -56.56 -13.39 -14.21
CA ALA A 7 -55.23 -13.07 -13.72
C ALA A 7 -54.48 -12.12 -14.68
N LEU A 8 -53.76 -11.16 -14.11
CA LEU A 8 -52.60 -10.54 -14.73
C LEU A 8 -51.39 -10.76 -13.81
N THR A 9 -50.54 -11.70 -14.20
CA THR A 9 -49.23 -11.97 -13.61
C THR A 9 -48.25 -10.88 -14.05
N ALA A 10 -47.93 -9.95 -13.16
CA ALA A 10 -46.78 -9.05 -13.33
C ALA A 10 -45.54 -9.74 -12.75
N LEU A 11 -44.72 -10.32 -13.62
CA LEU A 11 -43.35 -10.72 -13.31
C LEU A 11 -42.51 -9.45 -13.10
N ALA A 12 -42.43 -8.99 -11.86
CA ALA A 12 -41.41 -8.02 -11.47
C ALA A 12 -40.11 -8.79 -11.26
N SER A 13 -39.21 -8.69 -12.25
CA SER A 13 -37.82 -9.11 -12.14
C SER A 13 -37.19 -8.38 -10.96
N ALA A 14 -37.09 -9.06 -9.82
CA ALA A 14 -36.28 -8.58 -8.72
C ALA A 14 -34.82 -8.65 -9.18
N LEU A 15 -34.28 -7.52 -9.70
CA LEU A 15 -32.85 -7.34 -9.72
C LEU A 15 -32.41 -7.40 -8.27
N ALA A 16 -31.79 -8.51 -7.89
CA ALA A 16 -30.99 -8.57 -6.70
C ALA A 16 -29.89 -7.51 -6.87
N LEU A 17 -30.11 -6.34 -6.28
CA LEU A 17 -29.03 -5.44 -5.90
C LEU A 17 -28.20 -6.24 -4.92
N ALA A 18 -27.18 -6.93 -5.44
CA ALA A 18 -26.11 -7.43 -4.60
C ALA A 18 -25.59 -6.22 -3.82
N PRO A 19 -25.47 -6.30 -2.48
CA PRO A 19 -24.68 -5.30 -1.79
C PRO A 19 -23.29 -5.36 -2.43
N SER A 20 -22.86 -4.23 -2.99
CA SER A 20 -21.44 -3.96 -3.20
C SER A 20 -20.83 -4.02 -1.81
N THR A 21 -20.36 -5.21 -1.43
CA THR A 21 -19.39 -5.34 -0.37
C THR A 21 -18.22 -4.50 -0.84
N ALA A 22 -18.04 -3.34 -0.22
CA ALA A 22 -16.72 -2.74 -0.15
C ALA A 22 -15.79 -3.89 0.19
N ALA A 23 -14.85 -4.20 -0.69
CA ALA A 23 -13.85 -5.22 -0.43
C ALA A 23 -13.12 -4.75 0.83
N GLN A 24 -13.55 -5.26 1.98
CA GLN A 24 -12.89 -4.96 3.24
C GLN A 24 -11.47 -5.45 3.09
N ALA A 25 -10.52 -4.54 3.35
CA ALA A 25 -9.12 -4.83 3.59
C ALA A 25 -8.96 -6.16 4.32
N ASP A 26 -7.96 -6.95 3.91
CA ASP A 26 -7.53 -8.12 4.67
C ASP A 26 -7.41 -7.72 6.15
N PRO A 27 -8.15 -8.36 7.08
CA PRO A 27 -8.13 -7.96 8.48
C PRO A 27 -6.70 -7.94 8.99
N GLY A 28 -6.20 -6.76 9.36
CA GLY A 28 -4.82 -6.58 9.81
C GLY A 28 -3.87 -5.94 8.79
N VAL A 29 -4.38 -5.41 7.67
CA VAL A 29 -3.60 -4.62 6.71
C VAL A 29 -4.07 -3.17 6.66
N VAL A 30 -3.12 -2.23 6.78
CA VAL A 30 -3.36 -0.79 6.60
C VAL A 30 -2.83 -0.37 5.24
N TYR A 31 -3.74 0.01 4.34
CA TYR A 31 -3.43 0.56 3.03
C TYR A 31 -3.44 2.08 3.07
N PHE A 32 -2.50 2.72 2.39
CA PHE A 32 -2.50 4.17 2.21
C PHE A 32 -1.66 4.64 1.02
N HIS A 33 -1.91 5.88 0.62
CA HIS A 33 -1.20 6.61 -0.41
C HIS A 33 -0.43 7.78 0.23
N SER A 34 0.82 7.97 -0.16
CA SER A 34 1.65 9.09 0.27
C SER A 34 2.48 9.64 -0.89
N GLY A 35 2.01 10.75 -1.46
CA GLY A 35 2.69 11.44 -2.55
C GLY A 35 2.69 10.63 -3.85
N ASN A 36 3.75 9.86 -4.07
CA ASN A 36 3.92 9.01 -5.26
C ASN A 36 4.07 7.53 -4.87
N THR A 37 3.60 7.14 -3.69
CA THR A 37 3.84 5.81 -3.14
C THR A 37 2.54 5.25 -2.56
N ASP A 38 2.17 4.05 -2.98
CA ASP A 38 1.07 3.27 -2.41
C ASP A 38 1.66 2.17 -1.53
N CYS A 39 1.19 2.02 -0.30
CA CYS A 39 1.73 1.08 0.67
C CYS A 39 0.63 0.24 1.33
N ALA A 40 1.01 -0.99 1.68
CA ALA A 40 0.30 -1.86 2.60
C ALA A 40 1.22 -2.26 3.75
N LEU A 41 0.74 -2.07 4.98
CA LEU A 41 1.43 -2.45 6.22
C LEU A 41 0.65 -3.59 6.85
N HIS A 42 1.34 -4.63 7.28
CA HIS A 42 0.72 -5.82 7.87
C HIS A 42 0.98 -5.89 9.38
N ASP A 43 0.09 -6.55 10.12
CA ASP A 43 0.18 -6.72 11.59
C ASP A 43 1.48 -7.40 12.08
N ASN A 44 2.14 -8.18 11.23
CA ASN A 44 3.39 -8.88 11.52
C ASN A 44 4.66 -8.01 11.30
N GLY A 45 4.49 -6.73 10.95
CA GLY A 45 5.59 -5.80 10.70
C GLY A 45 6.21 -5.93 9.31
N SER A 46 5.61 -6.71 8.40
CA SER A 46 5.93 -6.64 6.97
C SER A 46 5.25 -5.44 6.32
N PHE A 47 5.84 -4.95 5.24
CA PHE A 47 5.22 -3.95 4.38
C PHE A 47 5.57 -4.20 2.91
N THR A 48 4.69 -3.74 2.02
CA THR A 48 4.93 -3.66 0.58
C THR A 48 4.51 -2.29 0.10
N CYS A 49 5.36 -1.63 -0.70
CA CYS A 49 5.05 -0.34 -1.29
C CYS A 49 5.37 -0.32 -2.78
N GLY A 50 4.47 0.23 -3.57
CA GLY A 50 4.67 0.55 -4.98
C GLY A 50 5.01 2.02 -5.16
N LEU A 51 5.95 2.29 -6.07
CA LEU A 51 6.36 3.62 -6.49
C LEU A 51 5.64 3.98 -7.79
N ALA A 52 5.05 5.17 -7.87
CA ALA A 52 4.36 5.66 -9.06
C ALA A 52 5.28 5.77 -10.29
N SER A 53 6.60 5.81 -10.09
CA SER A 53 7.60 5.78 -11.15
C SER A 53 8.77 4.89 -10.74
N SER A 54 9.22 4.06 -11.68
CA SER A 54 10.37 3.19 -11.46
C SER A 54 11.64 4.00 -11.24
N VAL A 55 12.39 3.66 -10.19
CA VAL A 55 13.72 4.20 -9.93
C VAL A 55 14.73 3.38 -10.72
N ASN A 56 15.41 4.02 -11.67
CA ASN A 56 16.38 3.36 -12.53
C ASN A 56 17.78 3.33 -11.89
N PRO A 57 18.64 2.38 -12.29
CA PRO A 57 20.05 2.42 -11.90
C PRO A 57 20.72 3.74 -12.33
N PRO A 58 21.67 4.28 -11.56
CA PRO A 58 22.20 3.77 -10.29
C PRO A 58 21.46 4.32 -9.04
N LEU A 59 20.26 4.88 -9.21
CA LEU A 59 19.56 5.65 -8.16
C LEU A 59 18.83 4.78 -7.12
N ALA A 60 18.64 3.49 -7.42
CA ALA A 60 18.18 2.50 -6.45
C ALA A 60 19.38 1.78 -5.83
N THR A 61 19.49 1.81 -4.51
CA THR A 61 20.58 1.17 -3.76
C THR A 61 20.05 0.29 -2.65
N LEU A 62 20.63 -0.89 -2.50
CA LEU A 62 20.49 -1.73 -1.32
C LEU A 62 21.66 -1.45 -0.36
N GLU A 63 21.35 -1.07 0.86
CA GLU A 63 22.32 -0.84 1.93
C GLU A 63 22.48 -2.12 2.76
N VAL A 64 23.69 -2.67 2.75
CA VAL A 64 24.04 -3.88 3.52
C VAL A 64 25.31 -3.59 4.30
N ALA A 65 25.25 -3.71 5.63
CA ALA A 65 26.39 -3.45 6.52
C ALA A 65 27.08 -2.08 6.25
N GLY A 66 26.27 -1.05 5.97
CA GLY A 66 26.73 0.32 5.67
C GLY A 66 27.28 0.53 4.25
N MET A 67 27.28 -0.51 3.41
CA MET A 67 27.67 -0.39 2.00
C MET A 67 26.42 -0.21 1.12
N LYS A 68 26.43 0.81 0.26
CA LYS A 68 25.36 1.06 -0.72
C LYS A 68 25.70 0.37 -2.04
N ILE A 69 24.94 -0.66 -2.37
CA ILE A 69 25.11 -1.48 -3.58
C ILE A 69 24.02 -1.05 -4.57
N PRO A 70 24.36 -0.51 -5.75
CA PRO A 70 23.37 -0.19 -6.77
C PRO A 70 22.61 -1.43 -7.23
N VAL A 71 21.29 -1.33 -7.31
CA VAL A 71 20.45 -2.35 -7.93
C VAL A 71 20.63 -2.25 -9.44
N PRO A 72 20.93 -3.35 -10.16
CA PRO A 72 21.27 -3.31 -11.58
C PRO A 72 20.04 -3.25 -12.51
N PHE A 73 18.85 -3.08 -11.97
CA PHE A 73 17.59 -3.00 -12.69
C PHE A 73 16.65 -1.95 -12.06
N SER A 74 15.64 -1.54 -12.81
CA SER A 74 14.66 -0.56 -12.36
C SER A 74 13.77 -1.12 -11.24
N VAL A 75 13.58 -0.34 -10.17
CA VAL A 75 12.77 -0.72 -9.01
C VAL A 75 11.48 0.09 -9.00
N SER A 76 10.33 -0.57 -9.10
CA SER A 76 9.02 0.06 -8.97
C SER A 76 8.29 -0.35 -7.69
N LYS A 77 8.79 -1.35 -6.97
CA LYS A 77 8.15 -1.89 -5.76
C LYS A 77 9.22 -2.30 -4.78
N VAL A 78 8.94 -2.16 -3.50
CA VAL A 78 9.80 -2.58 -2.39
C VAL A 78 8.97 -3.34 -1.37
N SER A 79 9.57 -4.33 -0.74
CA SER A 79 8.90 -5.08 0.32
C SER A 79 9.89 -5.52 1.39
N TYR A 80 9.40 -5.58 2.62
CA TYR A 80 10.05 -6.21 3.75
C TYR A 80 9.11 -7.29 4.30
N GLY A 81 9.59 -8.54 4.38
CA GLY A 81 8.78 -9.69 4.77
C GLY A 81 8.76 -10.05 6.27
N GLY A 82 9.34 -9.23 7.16
CA GLY A 82 9.25 -9.47 8.62
C GLY A 82 10.24 -10.47 9.24
N GLN A 83 11.30 -10.89 8.53
CA GLN A 83 12.20 -11.98 9.00
C GLN A 83 13.68 -11.60 9.13
N GLY A 84 13.99 -10.36 9.53
CA GLY A 84 15.40 -9.93 9.74
C GLY A 84 16.27 -9.89 8.47
N ILE A 85 15.64 -9.97 7.30
CA ILE A 85 16.26 -9.76 5.99
C ILE A 85 16.12 -8.29 5.59
N PRO A 86 17.06 -7.71 4.82
CA PRO A 86 16.90 -6.34 4.33
C PRO A 86 15.60 -6.14 3.56
N THR A 87 15.14 -4.91 3.47
CA THR A 87 14.12 -4.51 2.51
C THR A 87 14.67 -4.70 1.10
N LEU A 88 13.89 -5.32 0.22
CA LEU A 88 14.34 -5.67 -1.14
C LEU A 88 13.38 -5.11 -2.19
N PRO A 89 13.84 -4.97 -3.46
CA PRO A 89 12.94 -4.84 -4.59
C PRO A 89 11.92 -5.97 -4.60
N SER A 90 10.66 -5.63 -4.80
CA SER A 90 9.56 -6.58 -4.85
C SER A 90 9.08 -6.80 -6.28
N PHE A 91 8.54 -7.98 -6.52
CA PHE A 91 7.82 -8.32 -7.75
C PHE A 91 6.33 -8.54 -7.51
N ALA A 92 5.85 -8.24 -6.29
CA ALA A 92 4.46 -8.29 -5.85
C ALA A 92 3.44 -7.74 -6.86
N ALA A 93 2.27 -8.35 -6.94
CA ALA A 93 1.18 -7.81 -7.75
C ALA A 93 0.65 -6.49 -7.15
N ALA A 94 -0.03 -5.66 -7.95
CA ALA A 94 -0.44 -4.31 -7.51
C ALA A 94 -1.44 -4.35 -6.34
N ASP A 95 -2.28 -5.37 -6.31
CA ASP A 95 -3.26 -5.66 -5.26
C ASP A 95 -2.62 -5.99 -3.90
N GLU A 96 -1.31 -6.28 -3.85
CA GLU A 96 -0.59 -6.45 -2.59
C GLU A 96 -0.33 -5.12 -1.85
N TYR A 97 -0.44 -3.98 -2.53
CA TYR A 97 -0.19 -2.66 -1.92
C TYR A 97 -1.17 -1.57 -2.36
N THR A 98 -2.12 -1.88 -3.24
CA THR A 98 -3.14 -0.95 -3.75
C THR A 98 -4.52 -1.57 -3.67
N LEU A 99 -5.48 -0.86 -3.07
CA LEU A 99 -6.88 -1.24 -3.07
C LEU A 99 -7.53 -1.05 -4.45
N PRO A 100 -8.58 -1.82 -4.81
CA PRO A 100 -9.28 -1.68 -6.09
C PRO A 100 -9.79 -0.27 -6.40
N ASP A 101 -10.24 0.46 -5.37
CA ASP A 101 -10.75 1.83 -5.49
C ASP A 101 -9.66 2.91 -5.23
N GLY A 102 -8.40 2.49 -5.13
CA GLY A 102 -7.27 3.33 -4.72
C GLY A 102 -7.09 3.36 -3.20
N ASN A 103 -5.88 3.71 -2.77
CA ASN A 103 -5.56 3.82 -1.35
C ASN A 103 -6.02 5.16 -0.76
N PRO A 104 -6.47 5.19 0.51
CA PRO A 104 -6.76 6.45 1.20
C PRO A 104 -5.50 7.28 1.40
N ASP A 105 -5.63 8.60 1.54
CA ASP A 105 -4.47 9.46 1.82
C ASP A 105 -3.86 9.12 3.19
N ILE A 106 -2.53 9.20 3.30
CA ILE A 106 -1.80 8.96 4.55
C ILE A 106 -2.31 9.82 5.71
N ALA A 107 -2.86 11.02 5.44
CA ALA A 107 -3.47 11.88 6.44
C ALA A 107 -4.76 11.31 7.06
N ASP A 108 -5.50 10.47 6.32
CA ASP A 108 -6.76 9.89 6.75
C ASP A 108 -6.56 8.65 7.63
N VAL A 109 -5.43 7.97 7.45
CA VAL A 109 -5.04 6.77 8.23
C VAL A 109 -3.92 7.04 9.24
N ALA A 110 -3.53 8.31 9.41
CA ALA A 110 -2.41 8.70 10.27
C ALA A 110 -2.66 8.29 11.72
N THR A 111 -1.66 7.63 12.32
CA THR A 111 -1.65 7.34 13.77
C THR A 111 -0.97 8.44 14.57
N ALA A 112 -0.13 9.24 13.92
CA ALA A 112 0.54 10.39 14.52
C ALA A 112 0.84 11.50 13.49
N ARG A 113 1.32 12.64 13.98
CA ARG A 113 1.79 13.78 13.17
C ARG A 113 3.23 14.09 13.55
N GLY A 114 4.14 13.97 12.57
CA GLY A 114 5.53 14.38 12.69
C GLY A 114 5.73 15.85 12.34
N GLN A 115 6.98 16.31 12.43
CA GLN A 115 7.35 17.67 12.05
C GLN A 115 7.02 18.00 10.58
N TRP A 116 7.10 16.99 9.71
CA TRP A 116 7.01 17.16 8.25
C TRP A 116 5.75 16.59 7.62
N GLY A 117 4.87 15.92 8.39
CA GLY A 117 3.64 15.35 7.85
C GLY A 117 3.02 14.24 8.68
N SER A 118 2.16 13.46 8.04
CA SER A 118 1.51 12.28 8.62
C SER A 118 2.52 11.17 8.91
N ILE A 119 2.28 10.44 9.99
CA ILE A 119 2.95 9.19 10.34
C ILE A 119 1.87 8.11 10.44
N VAL A 120 2.13 6.95 9.84
CA VAL A 120 1.31 5.75 9.99
C VAL A 120 2.17 4.68 10.66
N GLU A 121 1.68 4.12 11.75
CA GLU A 121 2.29 3.02 12.48
C GLU A 121 1.35 1.83 12.52
N HIS A 122 1.83 0.66 12.11
CA HIS A 122 1.04 -0.56 12.08
C HIS A 122 1.94 -1.80 12.11
N GLY A 123 1.62 -2.77 12.97
CA GLY A 123 2.40 -4.01 13.11
C GLY A 123 3.88 -3.84 13.49
N GLY A 124 4.27 -2.68 14.03
CA GLY A 124 5.69 -2.34 14.29
C GLY A 124 6.42 -1.71 13.09
N THR A 125 5.73 -1.56 11.95
CA THR A 125 6.19 -0.72 10.84
C THR A 125 5.77 0.73 11.08
N LYS A 126 6.66 1.68 10.79
CA LYS A 126 6.39 3.11 10.78
C LYS A 126 6.68 3.68 9.40
N CYS A 127 5.72 4.37 8.80
CA CYS A 127 5.89 5.12 7.57
C CYS A 127 5.61 6.60 7.81
N GLU A 128 6.46 7.48 7.26
CA GLU A 128 6.32 8.92 7.46
C GLU A 128 6.78 9.74 6.26
N SER A 129 6.12 10.89 6.09
CA SER A 129 6.62 11.97 5.23
C SER A 129 7.72 12.73 5.95
N GLY A 130 8.86 12.89 5.29
CA GLY A 130 10.04 13.59 5.82
C GLY A 130 10.34 14.90 5.12
N PHE A 131 11.48 15.49 5.50
CA PHE A 131 11.94 16.78 4.99
C PHE A 131 12.08 16.77 3.46
N HIS A 132 11.66 17.86 2.81
CA HIS A 132 11.68 18.02 1.35
C HIS A 132 10.92 16.94 0.57
N GLY A 133 9.83 16.41 1.16
CA GLY A 133 9.00 15.39 0.50
C GLY A 133 9.70 14.04 0.39
N SER A 134 10.69 13.76 1.25
CA SER A 134 11.15 12.40 1.41
C SER A 134 10.01 11.54 1.98
N PHE A 135 10.07 10.25 1.70
CA PHE A 135 9.14 9.29 2.27
C PHE A 135 9.93 8.09 2.73
N SER A 136 9.65 7.59 3.92
CA SER A 136 10.35 6.45 4.50
C SER A 136 9.40 5.52 5.20
N CYS A 137 9.64 4.22 5.08
CA CYS A 137 9.03 3.18 5.89
C CYS A 137 10.11 2.36 6.58
N THR A 138 9.94 2.08 7.86
CA THR A 138 10.89 1.33 8.68
C THR A 138 10.18 0.32 9.55
N SER A 139 10.72 -0.89 9.65
CA SER A 139 10.32 -1.94 10.59
C SER A 139 11.60 -2.44 11.28
N GLY A 140 11.81 -1.99 12.52
CA GLY A 140 13.08 -2.18 13.23
C GLY A 140 14.27 -1.52 12.51
N ALA A 141 15.28 -2.32 12.15
CA ALA A 141 16.50 -1.85 11.45
C ALA A 141 16.37 -1.86 9.91
N HIS A 142 15.23 -2.33 9.39
CA HIS A 142 14.99 -2.48 7.96
C HIS A 142 14.00 -1.44 7.48
N GLY A 143 14.16 -1.00 6.24
CA GLY A 143 13.24 -0.04 5.66
C GLY A 143 13.63 0.41 4.27
N PHE A 144 12.96 1.45 3.80
CA PHE A 144 13.42 2.19 2.66
C PHE A 144 13.18 3.68 2.85
N THR A 145 13.89 4.47 2.06
CA THR A 145 13.67 5.91 1.94
C THR A 145 13.74 6.30 0.48
N THR A 146 12.77 7.08 0.04
CA THR A 146 12.79 7.76 -1.25
C THR A 146 13.00 9.25 -1.06
N TRP A 147 13.91 9.84 -1.83
CA TRP A 147 14.15 11.28 -1.85
C TRP A 147 14.73 11.73 -3.19
N SER A 148 14.13 12.75 -3.81
CA SER A 148 14.62 13.34 -5.07
C SER A 148 14.93 12.30 -6.18
N GLY A 149 14.13 11.23 -6.27
CA GLY A 149 14.31 10.15 -7.23
C GLY A 149 15.34 9.09 -6.84
N TYR A 150 16.02 9.23 -5.70
CA TYR A 150 16.82 8.16 -5.09
C TYR A 150 15.94 7.24 -4.26
N LEU A 151 16.26 5.95 -4.31
CA LEU A 151 15.69 4.92 -3.45
C LEU A 151 16.84 4.24 -2.69
N THR A 152 16.81 4.30 -1.36
CA THR A 152 17.71 3.52 -0.51
C THR A 152 16.88 2.51 0.28
N MET A 153 17.23 1.23 0.21
CA MET A 153 16.62 0.14 0.97
C MET A 153 17.64 -0.42 1.96
N SER A 154 17.22 -0.79 3.17
CA SER A 154 18.04 -1.35 4.25
C SER A 154 17.32 -2.48 4.99
#